data_AF-A0A6J7ZXZ0-F1
#
_entry.id   AF-A0A6J7ZXZ0-F1
#
_cell.length_a   1.000
_cell.length_b   1.000
_cell.length_c   1.000
_cell.angle_alpha   90.00
_cell.angle_beta   90.00
_cell.angle_gamma   90.00
#
_symmetry.space_group_name_H-M   'P 1'
#
loop_
_entity.id
_entity.type
_entity.pdbx_description
1 polymer ?
#
loop_
_entity_poly.entity_id
_entity_poly.type
_entity_poly.pdbx_seq_one_letter_code
_entity_poly.pdbx_strand_id
1 'polypeptide(L)'
;MLNKEGHMLQKNPRMMISLEVISTIKNTYQEIPEKELKIRRNNIIKDVLQYYEDPTILNFKIKVIFEGEIGEDLGGLTRDMFSSFWKKACQEFFRGEDSVVPSLPIHRRREAADIFAAIGRVLCHMIGVFDEPGCNTTFTDHAVLIGWLKIVGVKAGE
;
A
#
# COMPACT_ATOMS: atom_id res chain seq x y z
N MET A 1 -24.36 17.86 -41.07
CA MET A 1 -24.99 16.74 -41.79
C MET A 1 -26.43 16.66 -41.32
N LEU A 2 -27.40 16.69 -42.23
CA LEU A 2 -28.83 16.54 -41.94
C LEU A 2 -29.16 15.04 -41.93
N ASN A 3 -30.15 14.62 -41.14
CA ASN A 3 -30.68 13.26 -41.27
C ASN A 3 -31.55 13.15 -42.54
N LYS A 4 -32.01 11.93 -42.88
CA LYS A 4 -32.82 11.66 -44.09
C LYS A 4 -34.19 12.36 -44.10
N GLU A 5 -34.57 13.02 -43.01
CA GLU A 5 -35.83 13.75 -42.81
C GLU A 5 -35.62 15.28 -42.80
N GLY A 6 -34.41 15.75 -43.14
CA GLY A 6 -34.13 17.19 -43.24
C GLY A 6 -33.99 17.92 -41.90
N HIS A 7 -33.89 17.21 -40.79
CA HIS A 7 -33.63 17.80 -39.48
C HIS A 7 -32.12 17.94 -39.24
N MET A 8 -31.70 19.07 -38.67
CA MET A 8 -30.33 19.29 -38.18
C MET A 8 -29.99 18.21 -37.16
N LEU A 9 -28.97 17.38 -37.43
CA LEU A 9 -28.37 16.55 -36.41
C LEU A 9 -27.82 17.49 -35.32
N GLN A 10 -28.49 17.54 -34.17
CA GLN A 10 -27.90 18.15 -32.97
C GLN A 10 -26.58 17.42 -32.73
N LYS A 11 -25.45 18.13 -32.91
CA LYS A 11 -24.15 17.62 -32.51
C LYS A 11 -24.26 17.27 -31.04
N ASN A 12 -24.27 15.98 -30.73
CA ASN A 12 -24.23 15.48 -29.38
C ASN A 12 -23.00 16.11 -28.71
N PRO A 13 -23.16 16.99 -27.69
CA PRO A 13 -22.05 17.69 -27.08
C PRO A 13 -21.29 16.65 -26.28
N ARG A 14 -20.29 16.02 -26.92
CA ARG A 14 -19.28 15.21 -26.25
C ARG A 14 -18.85 15.97 -25.01
N MET A 15 -19.09 15.37 -23.84
CA MET A 15 -18.77 15.89 -22.51
C MET A 15 -17.56 16.82 -22.54
N MET A 16 -17.84 18.12 -22.58
CA MET A 16 -16.83 19.12 -22.31
C MET A 16 -16.86 19.28 -20.80
N ILE A 17 -16.08 18.46 -20.10
CA ILE A 17 -15.88 18.64 -18.66
C ILE A 17 -15.28 20.05 -18.52
N SER A 18 -15.99 20.97 -17.86
CA SER A 18 -15.52 22.36 -17.78
C SER A 18 -14.19 22.39 -17.02
N LEU A 19 -13.32 23.35 -17.36
CA LEU A 19 -12.07 23.55 -16.62
C LEU A 19 -12.32 23.82 -15.13
N GLU A 20 -13.51 24.33 -14.79
CA GLU A 20 -13.98 24.53 -13.42
C GLU A 20 -14.30 23.20 -12.71
N VAL A 21 -14.87 22.22 -13.41
CA VAL A 21 -15.06 20.86 -12.87
C VAL A 21 -13.71 20.19 -12.70
N ILE A 22 -12.78 20.33 -13.65
CA ILE A 22 -11.42 19.80 -13.52
C ILE A 22 -10.67 20.48 -12.36
N SER A 23 -10.79 21.80 -12.19
CA SER A 23 -10.15 22.50 -11.08
C SER A 23 -10.78 22.15 -9.74
N THR A 24 -12.11 21.96 -9.69
CA THR A 24 -12.82 21.49 -8.50
C THR A 24 -12.42 20.06 -8.14
N ILE A 25 -12.31 19.17 -9.12
CA ILE A 25 -11.81 17.80 -8.94
C ILE A 25 -10.36 17.86 -8.41
N LYS A 26 -9.48 18.65 -9.03
CA LYS A 26 -8.10 18.85 -8.56
C LYS A 26 -8.01 19.42 -7.15
N ASN A 27 -8.90 20.34 -6.78
CA ASN A 27 -8.96 20.92 -5.43
C ASN A 27 -9.58 19.98 -4.39
N THR A 28 -10.35 18.98 -4.83
CA THR A 28 -10.95 17.95 -3.96
C THR A 28 -9.99 16.80 -3.72
N TYR A 29 -9.09 16.51 -4.67
CA TYR A 29 -7.93 15.65 -4.44
C TYR A 29 -6.92 16.40 -3.57
N GLN A 30 -7.06 16.30 -2.25
CA GLN A 30 -5.93 16.61 -1.38
C GLN A 30 -4.78 15.68 -1.77
N GLU A 31 -3.68 16.27 -2.24
CA GLU A 31 -2.45 15.53 -2.45
C GLU A 31 -2.07 14.85 -1.13
N ILE A 32 -1.97 13.51 -1.15
CA ILE A 32 -1.52 12.76 0.01
C ILE A 32 -0.07 13.21 0.28
N PRO A 33 0.23 13.76 1.47
CA PRO A 33 1.57 14.28 1.74
C PRO A 33 2.60 13.16 1.65
N GLU A 34 3.76 13.46 1.05
CA GLU A 34 4.86 12.50 0.98
C GLU A 34 5.68 12.46 2.27
N LYS A 35 6.17 11.28 2.63
CA LYS A 35 7.08 11.06 3.76
C LYS A 35 8.26 10.21 3.34
N GLU A 36 9.46 10.77 3.49
CA GLU A 36 10.71 10.07 3.19
C GLU A 36 11.10 9.11 4.33
N LEU A 37 11.33 7.84 3.98
CA LEU A 37 11.84 6.82 4.89
C LEU A 37 13.29 6.47 4.53
N LYS A 38 14.20 6.67 5.48
CA LYS A 38 15.61 6.32 5.34
C LYS A 38 15.83 4.92 5.91
N ILE A 39 16.16 3.96 5.06
CA ILE A 39 16.16 2.54 5.40
C ILE A 39 17.54 1.93 5.14
N ARG A 40 18.04 1.12 6.07
CA ARG A 40 19.24 0.30 5.86
C ARG A 40 18.86 -1.10 5.43
N ARG A 41 19.38 -1.59 4.30
CA ARG A 41 19.11 -2.97 3.82
C ARG A 41 19.44 -4.04 4.86
N ASN A 42 20.55 -3.83 5.57
CA ASN A 42 21.03 -4.75 6.60
C ASN A 42 20.15 -4.74 7.86
N ASN A 43 19.38 -3.66 8.09
CA ASN A 43 18.55 -3.47 9.28
C ASN A 43 17.06 -3.20 8.94
N ILE A 44 16.60 -3.72 7.79
CA ILE A 44 15.30 -3.37 7.21
C ILE A 44 14.11 -3.65 8.14
N ILE A 45 14.12 -4.76 8.88
CA ILE A 45 13.03 -5.11 9.80
C ILE A 45 12.86 -4.03 10.86
N LYS A 46 13.95 -3.72 11.57
CA LYS A 46 13.94 -2.76 12.66
C LYS A 46 13.62 -1.35 12.14
N ASP A 47 14.24 -0.92 11.04
CA ASP A 47 14.02 0.42 10.50
C ASP A 47 12.56 0.61 10.03
N VAL A 48 12.00 -0.37 9.30
CA VAL A 48 10.60 -0.31 8.86
C VAL A 48 9.66 -0.36 10.06
N LEU A 49 9.81 -1.32 10.97
CA LEU A 49 8.92 -1.41 12.14
C LEU A 49 8.95 -0.13 12.97
N GLN A 50 10.12 0.49 13.16
CA GLN A 50 10.25 1.74 13.90
C GLN A 50 9.44 2.88 13.27
N TYR A 51 9.47 3.02 11.94
CA TYR A 51 8.63 4.02 11.27
C TYR A 51 7.14 3.73 11.41
N TYR A 52 6.78 2.44 11.40
CA TYR A 52 5.41 1.98 11.53
C TYR A 52 4.96 1.82 12.98
N GLU A 53 5.75 2.16 14.00
CA GLU A 53 5.27 2.30 15.38
C GLU A 53 4.22 3.41 15.49
N ASP A 54 4.41 4.50 14.73
CA ASP A 54 3.49 5.62 14.65
C ASP A 54 2.33 5.30 13.66
N PRO A 55 1.06 5.23 14.13
CA PRO A 55 -0.07 4.93 13.27
C PRO A 55 -0.36 6.02 12.22
N THR A 56 0.11 7.25 12.42
CA THR A 56 -0.13 8.34 11.47
C THR A 56 0.61 8.16 10.14
N ILE A 57 1.58 7.24 10.07
CA ILE A 57 2.32 6.93 8.85
C ILE A 57 1.41 6.50 7.69
N LEU A 58 0.24 5.93 7.99
CA LEU A 58 -0.74 5.50 6.99
C LEU A 58 -1.37 6.67 6.22
N ASN A 59 -1.23 7.91 6.71
CA ASN A 59 -1.78 9.10 6.07
C ASN A 59 -0.82 9.72 5.03
N PHE A 60 0.35 9.11 4.82
CA PHE A 60 1.40 9.65 3.95
C PHE A 60 1.67 8.71 2.79
N LYS A 61 2.07 9.27 1.64
CA LYS A 61 2.70 8.50 0.56
C LYS A 61 4.17 8.29 0.89
N ILE A 62 4.65 7.06 0.88
CA ILE A 62 6.04 6.76 1.24
C ILE A 62 6.98 6.97 0.06
N LYS A 63 8.13 7.59 0.36
CA LYS A 63 9.28 7.67 -0.54
C LYS A 63 10.48 7.03 0.15
N VAL A 64 11.06 5.98 -0.43
CA VAL A 64 12.16 5.24 0.20
C VAL A 64 13.52 5.76 -0.26
N ILE A 65 14.43 5.92 0.69
CA ILE A 65 15.85 6.19 0.44
C ILE A 65 16.66 5.12 1.16
N PHE A 66 17.37 4.28 0.40
CA PHE A 66 18.31 3.33 1.00
C PHE A 66 19.61 4.04 1.38
N GLU A 67 20.06 3.85 2.63
CA GLU A 67 21.26 4.51 3.13
C GLU A 67 22.51 4.07 2.33
N GLY A 68 23.25 5.04 1.80
CA GLY A 68 24.44 4.79 0.97
C GLY A 68 24.14 4.53 -0.50
N GLU A 69 22.88 4.57 -0.94
CA GLU A 69 22.49 4.38 -2.33
C GLU A 69 22.04 5.69 -2.97
N ILE A 70 22.45 5.91 -4.22
CA ILE A 70 21.97 7.03 -5.04
C ILE A 70 20.80 6.50 -5.87
N GLY A 71 19.60 7.00 -5.61
CA GLY A 71 18.42 6.62 -6.35
C GLY A 71 17.24 7.51 -6.01
N GLU A 72 16.41 7.80 -7.01
CA GLU A 72 15.11 8.45 -6.82
C GLU A 72 14.02 7.38 -6.78
N ASP A 73 13.19 7.43 -5.76
CA ASP A 73 12.08 6.49 -5.64
C ASP A 73 10.87 6.98 -6.46
N LEU A 74 10.68 6.36 -7.61
CA LEU A 74 9.46 6.44 -8.43
C LEU A 74 8.51 5.25 -8.16
N GLY A 75 8.62 4.64 -6.98
CA GLY A 75 7.90 3.43 -6.54
C GLY A 75 8.74 2.15 -6.57
N GLY A 76 9.86 2.16 -7.28
CA GLY A 76 10.76 1.00 -7.37
C GLY A 76 11.44 0.66 -6.04
N LEU A 77 11.93 1.68 -5.31
CA LEU A 77 12.60 1.48 -4.02
C LEU A 77 11.60 1.17 -2.92
N THR A 78 10.40 1.76 -2.99
CA THR A 78 9.28 1.38 -2.11
C THR A 78 8.90 -0.09 -2.29
N ARG A 79 8.77 -0.57 -3.53
CA ARG A 79 8.48 -1.99 -3.81
C ARG A 79 9.59 -2.91 -3.30
N ASP A 80 10.85 -2.54 -3.55
CA ASP A 80 12.01 -3.30 -3.07
C ASP A 80 12.04 -3.36 -1.53
N MET A 81 11.77 -2.25 -0.86
CA MET A 81 11.67 -2.18 0.60
C MET A 81 10.57 -3.11 1.15
N PHE A 82 9.34 -3.07 0.62
CA PHE A 82 8.29 -3.99 1.08
C PHE A 82 8.63 -5.45 0.80
N SER A 83 9.16 -5.75 -0.39
CA SER A 83 9.54 -7.13 -0.78
C SER A 83 10.62 -7.69 0.15
N SER A 84 11.65 -6.89 0.42
CA SER A 84 12.77 -7.23 1.30
C SER A 84 12.33 -7.34 2.76
N PHE A 85 11.43 -6.47 3.21
CA PHE A 85 10.82 -6.53 4.54
C PHE A 85 10.05 -7.84 4.72
N TRP A 86 9.10 -8.15 3.84
CA TRP A 86 8.24 -9.33 3.99
C TRP A 86 9.02 -10.64 3.93
N LYS A 87 10.04 -10.73 3.07
CA LYS A 87 10.92 -11.90 3.01
C LYS A 87 11.56 -12.20 4.38
N LYS A 88 12.03 -11.16 5.09
CA LYS A 88 12.63 -11.31 6.42
C LYS A 88 11.57 -11.47 7.52
N ALA A 89 10.47 -10.73 7.44
CA ALA A 89 9.42 -10.73 8.45
C ALA A 89 8.73 -12.10 8.54
N CYS A 90 8.48 -12.75 7.40
CA CYS A 90 7.95 -14.12 7.35
C CYS A 90 8.88 -15.12 8.06
N GLN A 91 10.19 -14.96 7.91
CA GLN A 91 11.18 -15.84 8.56
C GLN A 91 11.31 -15.56 10.06
N GLU A 92 11.09 -14.33 10.51
CA GLU A 92 11.29 -13.93 11.90
C GLU A 92 10.04 -14.13 12.75
N PHE A 93 8.89 -13.68 12.25
CA PHE A 93 7.65 -13.55 13.04
C PHE A 93 6.61 -14.62 12.74
N PHE A 94 6.78 -15.43 11.70
CA PHE A 94 5.80 -16.43 11.31
C PHE A 94 6.40 -17.84 11.23
N ARG A 95 5.57 -18.85 11.43
CA ARG A 95 5.96 -20.26 11.43
C ARG A 95 4.87 -21.11 10.78
N GLY A 96 5.26 -22.25 10.23
CA GLY A 96 4.38 -23.24 9.62
C GLY A 96 4.83 -23.63 8.21
N GLU A 97 4.36 -24.80 7.75
CA GLU A 97 4.83 -25.44 6.52
C GLU A 97 3.77 -25.31 5.41
N ASP A 98 2.56 -25.83 5.63
CA ASP A 98 1.42 -25.68 4.69
C ASP A 98 0.63 -24.38 4.90
N SER A 99 0.68 -23.84 6.11
CA SER A 99 0.04 -22.57 6.46
C SER A 99 0.92 -21.81 7.44
N VAL A 100 1.15 -20.53 7.16
CA VAL A 100 2.06 -19.68 7.91
C VAL A 100 1.25 -18.83 8.89
N VAL A 101 1.53 -18.94 10.18
CA VAL A 101 0.83 -18.21 11.24
C VAL A 101 1.79 -17.39 12.11
N PRO A 102 1.32 -16.29 12.71
CA PRO A 102 2.07 -15.53 13.71
C PRO A 102 2.63 -16.43 14.82
N SER A 103 3.94 -16.34 15.03
CA SER A 103 4.65 -17.03 16.09
C SER A 103 4.91 -16.05 17.23
N LEU A 104 4.06 -16.09 18.24
CA LEU A 104 4.10 -15.20 19.41
C LEU A 104 4.71 -15.96 20.61
N PRO A 105 5.94 -15.63 21.05
CA PRO A 105 6.46 -16.20 22.30
C PRO A 105 5.62 -15.71 23.47
N ILE A 106 5.05 -16.62 24.26
CA ILE A 106 4.14 -16.30 25.38
C ILE A 106 4.77 -15.28 26.35
N HIS A 107 6.09 -15.37 26.57
CA HIS A 107 6.84 -14.50 27.47
C HIS A 107 7.05 -13.06 26.96
N ARG A 108 6.75 -12.77 25.69
CA ARG A 108 6.85 -11.42 25.09
C ARG A 108 5.54 -10.93 24.50
N ARG A 109 4.41 -11.45 24.98
CA ARG A 109 3.09 -11.18 24.39
C ARG A 109 2.79 -9.68 24.18
N ARG A 110 3.21 -8.81 25.11
CA ARG A 110 2.99 -7.37 25.01
C ARG A 110 3.83 -6.71 23.91
N GLU A 111 5.14 -6.90 23.94
CA GLU A 111 6.06 -6.42 22.89
C GLU A 111 5.65 -6.96 21.51
N ALA A 112 5.24 -8.23 21.48
CA ALA A 112 4.79 -8.85 20.26
C ALA A 112 3.47 -8.24 19.75
N ALA A 113 2.55 -7.84 20.62
CA ALA A 113 1.32 -7.15 20.20
C ALA A 113 1.63 -5.83 19.47
N ASP A 114 2.58 -5.04 19.98
CA ASP A 114 2.98 -3.78 19.36
C ASP A 114 3.68 -4.01 18.01
N ILE A 115 4.54 -5.02 17.93
CA ILE A 115 5.19 -5.43 16.67
C ILE A 115 4.15 -5.87 15.64
N PHE A 116 3.20 -6.73 16.01
CA PHE A 116 2.17 -7.20 15.08
C PHE A 116 1.20 -6.09 14.66
N ALA A 117 0.96 -5.09 15.51
CA ALA A 117 0.23 -3.89 15.13
C ALA A 117 1.00 -3.09 14.06
N ALA A 118 2.32 -2.92 14.22
CA ALA A 118 3.16 -2.29 13.21
C ALA A 118 3.21 -3.10 11.90
N ILE A 119 3.37 -4.43 11.96
CA ILE A 119 3.31 -5.32 10.79
C ILE A 119 1.97 -5.18 10.05
N GLY A 120 0.85 -5.11 10.79
CA GLY A 120 -0.46 -4.88 10.20
C GLY A 120 -0.54 -3.55 9.44
N ARG A 121 0.06 -2.48 9.98
CA ARG A 121 0.15 -1.19 9.28
C ARG A 121 1.02 -1.26 8.03
N VAL A 122 2.15 -1.97 8.08
CA VAL A 122 2.99 -2.22 6.89
C VAL A 122 2.18 -2.92 5.80
N LEU A 123 1.38 -3.92 6.16
CA LEU A 123 0.49 -4.62 5.24
C LEU A 123 -0.55 -3.68 4.63
N CYS A 124 -1.24 -2.88 5.43
CA CYS A 124 -2.24 -1.92 4.93
C CYS A 124 -1.63 -0.93 3.94
N HIS A 125 -0.45 -0.40 4.26
CA HIS A 125 0.24 0.57 3.41
C HIS A 125 0.69 -0.08 2.10
N MET A 126 1.22 -1.30 2.17
CA MET A 126 1.56 -2.08 0.98
C MET A 126 0.35 -2.21 0.05
N ILE A 127 -0.81 -2.62 0.57
CA ILE A 127 -2.05 -2.76 -0.21
C ILE A 127 -2.44 -1.43 -0.88
N GLY A 128 -2.41 -0.32 -0.12
CA GLY A 128 -2.73 1.01 -0.66
C GLY A 128 -1.78 1.47 -1.78
N VAL A 129 -0.51 1.05 -1.75
CA VAL A 129 0.48 1.35 -2.80
C VAL A 129 0.24 0.53 -4.07
N PHE A 130 -0.32 -0.68 -3.95
CA PHE A 130 -0.58 -1.56 -5.09
C PHE A 130 -1.93 -1.30 -5.80
N ASP A 131 -2.79 -0.44 -5.24
CA ASP A 131 -4.07 -0.05 -5.84
C ASP A 131 -3.96 1.11 -6.86
N GLU A 132 -2.74 1.63 -7.12
CA GLU A 132 -2.55 2.64 -8.16
C GLU A 132 -2.69 2.04 -9.59
N PRO A 133 -3.52 2.64 -10.47
CA PRO A 133 -3.78 2.11 -11.82
C PRO A 133 -2.50 2.15 -12.67
N GLY A 134 -2.01 0.96 -13.06
CA GLY A 134 -0.77 0.79 -13.84
C GLY A 134 0.25 -0.16 -13.19
N CYS A 135 -0.01 -0.62 -11.96
CA CYS A 135 0.87 -1.52 -11.24
C CYS A 135 0.63 -3.00 -11.61
N ASN A 136 1.29 -3.49 -12.67
CA ASN A 136 1.29 -4.92 -13.00
C ASN A 136 2.32 -5.66 -12.12
N THR A 137 1.93 -6.18 -10.96
CA THR A 137 2.75 -7.15 -10.22
C THR A 137 1.95 -8.28 -9.61
N THR A 138 2.37 -9.50 -9.91
CA THR A 138 1.86 -10.81 -9.49
C THR A 138 2.25 -11.22 -8.05
N PHE A 139 2.57 -10.27 -7.16
CA PHE A 139 3.14 -10.60 -5.83
C PHE A 139 2.11 -10.59 -4.68
N THR A 140 0.84 -10.33 -4.96
CA THR A 140 -0.23 -10.67 -4.01
C THR A 140 -0.55 -12.15 -4.16
N ASP A 141 0.28 -13.02 -3.59
CA ASP A 141 -0.23 -14.34 -3.22
C ASP A 141 -1.38 -14.08 -2.25
N HIS A 142 -2.61 -14.18 -2.77
CA HIS A 142 -3.85 -13.99 -2.03
C HIS A 142 -3.87 -14.78 -0.71
N ALA A 143 -3.06 -15.84 -0.59
CA ALA A 143 -2.85 -16.63 0.61
C ALA A 143 -2.37 -15.82 1.83
N VAL A 144 -1.48 -14.84 1.66
CA VAL A 144 -0.97 -14.03 2.80
C VAL A 144 -2.06 -13.07 3.30
N LEU A 145 -2.79 -12.45 2.38
CA LEU A 145 -3.91 -11.56 2.69
C LEU A 145 -5.08 -12.30 3.34
N ILE A 146 -5.43 -13.48 2.79
CA ILE A 146 -6.50 -14.35 3.32
C ILE A 146 -6.11 -14.93 4.68
N GLY A 147 -4.84 -15.31 4.86
CA GLY A 147 -4.30 -15.74 6.14
C GLY A 147 -4.43 -14.65 7.21
N TRP A 148 -4.06 -13.42 6.87
CA TRP A 148 -4.19 -12.27 7.77
C TRP A 148 -5.64 -11.93 8.09
N LEU A 149 -6.55 -11.83 7.12
CA LEU A 149 -7.99 -11.57 7.36
C LEU A 149 -8.61 -12.59 8.34
N LYS A 150 -8.19 -13.86 8.26
CA LYS A 150 -8.60 -14.91 9.20
C LYS A 150 -8.03 -14.72 10.61
N ILE A 151 -6.82 -14.17 10.74
CA ILE A 151 -6.15 -13.92 12.03
C ILE A 151 -6.73 -12.67 12.73
N VAL A 152 -7.05 -11.60 11.99
CA VAL A 152 -7.59 -10.35 12.58
C VAL A 152 -9.10 -10.41 12.88
N GLY A 153 -9.76 -11.54 12.62
CA GLY A 153 -11.19 -11.71 12.90
C GLY A 153 -12.11 -10.82 12.06
N VAL A 154 -11.60 -10.25 10.96
CA VAL A 154 -12.41 -9.49 10.01
C VAL A 154 -13.20 -10.50 9.19
N LYS A 155 -14.46 -10.74 9.58
CA LYS A 155 -15.41 -11.39 8.68
C LYS A 155 -15.62 -10.44 7.50
N ALA A 156 -15.20 -10.85 6.30
CA ALA A 156 -15.74 -10.28 5.09
C ALA A 156 -17.27 -10.46 5.20
N GLY A 157 -17.99 -9.34 5.28
CA GLY A 157 -19.44 -9.34 5.43
C GLY A 157 -20.08 -10.17 4.33
N GLU A 158 -20.99 -11.05 4.73
CA GLU A 158 -21.98 -11.69 3.87
C GLU A 158 -22.95 -10.66 3.28
#